data_AF-A0A6P1RH95-F1
#
_entry.id   AF-A0A6P1RH95-F1
#
_cell.length_a   1.000
_cell.length_b   1.000
_cell.length_c   1.000
_cell.angle_alpha   90.00
_cell.angle_beta   90.00
_cell.angle_gamma   90.00
#
_symmetry.space_group_name_H-M   'P 1'
#
loop_
_entity.id
_entity.type
_entity.pdbx_description
1 polymer ?
#
loop_
_entity_poly.entity_id
_entity_poly.type
_entity_poly.pdbx_seq_one_letter_code
_entity_poly.pdbx_strand_id
1 'polypeptide(L)'
;MPSHVAQATGPSFANRFALRRLGGMTPFFRRKSPMEKLEAELASLRTRAAALNSRHSAAEAAHDDAKAKLQRHHLDADLDADDKARAKLETAVAACAVTRDGYANALVEVQAKITDAEQKLAAERATVERKAASEKLASDLDAVERALPDYLAAGKRFADALEKLHFHHESGAMVRFICNTATQVEVATGFALVELRGMVVAVREGVAPIPAAQPVTTSVPIAEPSPPTQMIFMMKSANFRDHDGRIRFAKQFEDATMPVTTAQRALRMGVAVLVTDPKRARLRGTRGGDFNPRAPDVIDLDVVEEPKNLPHYDPVPRSANFTPLPTAEPRTILIDVPRS
;
A
#
# COMPACT_ATOMS: atom_id res chain seq x y z
N MET A 1 9.09 94.01 33.27
CA MET A 1 8.14 94.20 34.39
C MET A 1 6.84 93.48 34.02
N PRO A 2 6.34 92.48 34.77
CA PRO A 2 6.93 91.52 35.72
C PRO A 2 6.96 90.08 35.11
N SER A 3 7.94 89.20 35.35
CA SER A 3 8.25 88.44 36.57
C SER A 3 7.16 87.45 37.01
N HIS A 4 7.35 86.15 36.75
CA HIS A 4 7.34 85.14 37.81
C HIS A 4 7.96 83.81 37.34
N VAL A 5 8.98 83.38 38.07
CA VAL A 5 9.60 82.05 38.07
C VAL A 5 9.10 81.32 39.32
N ALA A 6 8.77 80.02 39.18
CA ALA A 6 8.80 79.00 40.23
C ALA A 6 8.82 77.62 39.53
N GLN A 7 9.94 76.89 39.47
CA GLN A 7 10.38 75.85 40.43
C GLN A 7 9.24 74.90 40.82
N ALA A 8 9.23 73.61 40.46
CA ALA A 8 10.18 72.51 40.66
C ALA A 8 9.47 71.45 41.53
N THR A 9 9.21 70.26 41.00
CA THR A 9 9.05 69.03 41.77
C THR A 9 9.71 67.89 41.00
N GLY A 10 10.63 67.22 41.67
CA GLY A 10 11.60 66.31 41.08
C GLY A 10 11.08 64.91 40.74
N PRO A 11 11.99 64.07 40.21
CA PRO A 11 11.72 62.68 39.85
C PRO A 11 11.79 61.80 41.11
N SER A 12 10.80 60.93 41.28
CA SER A 12 10.71 60.03 42.43
C SER A 12 10.62 58.57 41.99
N PHE A 13 11.74 57.88 42.18
CA PHE A 13 11.90 56.50 42.63
C PHE A 13 11.61 55.33 41.67
N ALA A 14 12.74 54.76 41.18
CA ALA A 14 13.17 53.36 41.24
C ALA A 14 13.73 52.88 39.86
N ASN A 15 15.04 52.96 39.62
CA ASN A 15 16.04 51.88 39.83
C ASN A 15 15.51 50.50 39.35
N ARG A 16 16.19 49.68 38.54
CA ARG A 16 17.60 49.54 38.17
C ARG A 16 17.64 48.31 37.21
N PHE A 17 18.67 48.21 36.37
CA PHE A 17 19.04 47.05 35.53
C PHE A 17 18.27 46.80 34.22
N ALA A 18 18.92 47.12 33.08
CA ALA A 18 19.06 46.18 31.95
C ALA A 18 20.06 46.71 30.90
N LEU A 19 21.34 46.77 31.26
CA LEU A 19 22.46 46.80 30.33
C LEU A 19 23.06 45.38 30.31
N ARG A 20 22.51 44.46 29.50
CA ARG A 20 23.20 43.23 29.05
C ARG A 20 22.34 42.33 28.16
N ARG A 21 22.83 42.18 26.92
CA ARG A 21 22.85 41.00 26.03
C ARG A 21 22.31 41.33 24.64
N LEU A 22 23.20 41.86 23.81
CA LEU A 22 23.33 41.36 22.44
C LEU A 22 23.58 39.85 22.56
N GLY A 23 22.51 39.07 22.50
CA GLY A 23 22.59 37.63 22.32
C GLY A 23 23.15 37.38 20.92
N GLY A 24 24.45 37.13 20.84
CA GLY A 24 25.04 36.59 19.63
C GLY A 24 24.26 35.36 19.23
N MET A 25 23.75 35.35 18.00
CA MET A 25 23.42 34.13 17.29
C MET A 25 24.74 33.36 17.13
N THR A 26 25.08 32.57 18.15
CA THR A 26 26.02 31.47 17.95
C THR A 26 25.38 30.58 16.87
N PRO A 27 26.09 30.28 15.77
CA PRO A 27 25.60 29.26 14.86
C PRO A 27 25.51 27.98 15.68
N PHE A 28 24.28 27.50 15.89
CA PHE A 28 24.04 26.16 16.39
C PHE A 28 24.61 25.22 15.34
N PHE A 29 25.88 24.85 15.48
CA PHE A 29 26.50 23.80 14.70
C PHE A 29 25.74 22.51 15.05
N ARG A 30 24.72 22.19 14.24
CA ARG A 30 23.98 20.93 14.35
C ARG A 30 25.00 19.81 14.25
N ARG A 31 25.21 19.08 15.35
CA ARG A 31 26.13 17.95 15.37
C ARG A 31 25.59 16.92 14.39
N LYS A 32 26.36 16.62 13.34
CA LYS A 32 25.97 15.65 12.31
C LYS A 32 25.59 14.32 12.97
N SER A 33 24.51 13.71 12.49
CA SER A 33 24.13 12.36 12.92
C SER A 33 25.21 11.34 12.55
N PRO A 34 25.29 10.18 13.21
CA PRO A 34 26.21 9.11 12.81
C PRO A 34 26.07 8.74 11.33
N MET A 35 24.83 8.65 10.85
CA MET A 35 24.52 8.38 9.43
C MET A 35 25.05 9.47 8.50
N GLU A 36 24.82 10.75 8.81
CA GLU A 36 25.33 11.89 8.02
C GLU A 36 26.87 11.94 7.97
N LYS A 37 27.54 11.48 9.04
CA LYS A 37 29.01 11.38 9.07
C LYS A 37 29.50 10.28 8.14
N LEU A 38 28.90 9.09 8.21
CA LEU A 38 29.25 7.95 7.34
C LEU A 38 29.00 8.28 5.86
N GLU A 39 27.89 8.93 5.53
CA GLU A 39 27.59 9.36 4.16
C GLU A 39 28.62 10.38 3.63
N ALA A 40 29.02 11.35 4.47
CA ALA A 40 30.04 12.31 4.10
C ALA A 40 31.43 11.66 3.94
N GLU A 41 31.78 10.72 4.81
CA GLU A 41 33.02 9.94 4.72
C GLU A 41 33.05 9.12 3.43
N LEU A 42 31.98 8.40 3.13
CA LEU A 42 31.84 7.59 1.92
C LEU A 42 31.96 8.46 0.65
N ALA A 43 31.32 9.63 0.62
CA ALA A 43 31.48 10.58 -0.49
C ALA A 43 32.94 11.05 -0.66
N SER A 44 33.64 11.31 0.45
CA SER A 44 35.06 11.69 0.43
C SER A 44 35.96 10.55 -0.06
N LEU A 45 35.70 9.31 0.36
CA LEU A 45 36.44 8.12 -0.05
C LEU A 45 36.23 7.82 -1.54
N ARG A 46 34.99 7.93 -2.05
CA ARG A 46 34.69 7.78 -3.48
C ARG A 46 35.40 8.83 -4.34
N THR A 47 35.44 10.08 -3.87
CA THR A 47 36.19 11.14 -4.54
C THR A 47 37.70 10.82 -4.57
N ARG A 48 38.23 10.29 -3.45
CA ARG A 48 39.63 9.87 -3.37
C ARG A 48 39.93 8.68 -4.30
N ALA A 49 39.03 7.69 -4.37
CA ALA A 49 39.15 6.56 -5.27
C ALA A 49 39.20 7.00 -6.74
N ALA A 50 38.29 7.89 -7.15
CA ALA A 50 38.29 8.44 -8.50
C ALA A 50 39.60 9.16 -8.85
N ALA A 51 40.12 9.97 -7.92
CA ALA A 51 41.39 10.66 -8.10
C ALA A 51 42.59 9.69 -8.17
N LEU A 52 42.62 8.65 -7.33
CA LEU A 52 43.66 7.62 -7.37
C LEU A 52 43.57 6.79 -8.66
N ASN A 53 42.38 6.48 -9.13
CA ASN A 53 42.17 5.70 -10.36
C ASN A 53 42.68 6.47 -11.58
N SER A 54 42.37 7.76 -11.67
CA SER A 54 42.91 8.63 -12.71
C SER A 54 44.45 8.69 -12.69
N ARG A 55 45.06 8.76 -11.50
CA ARG A 55 46.52 8.75 -11.35
C ARG A 55 47.14 7.39 -11.67
N HIS A 56 46.48 6.30 -11.32
CA HIS A 56 46.91 4.94 -11.64
C HIS A 56 46.94 4.74 -13.16
N SER A 57 45.85 5.08 -13.86
CA SER A 57 45.80 4.97 -15.33
C SER A 57 46.87 5.83 -16.02
N ALA A 58 47.16 7.03 -15.50
CA ALA A 58 48.27 7.85 -16.01
C ALA A 58 49.64 7.21 -15.75
N ALA A 59 49.84 6.57 -14.58
CA ALA A 59 51.07 5.86 -14.24
C ALA A 59 51.25 4.57 -15.08
N GLU A 60 50.17 3.84 -15.37
CA GLU A 60 50.17 2.70 -16.29
C GLU A 60 50.60 3.13 -17.69
N ALA A 61 49.98 4.17 -18.25
CA ALA A 61 50.34 4.69 -19.57
C ALA A 61 51.82 5.13 -19.63
N ALA A 62 52.33 5.79 -18.58
CA ALA A 62 53.74 6.20 -18.51
C ALA A 62 54.70 5.00 -18.40
N HIS A 63 54.31 3.96 -17.66
CA HIS A 63 55.08 2.73 -17.55
C HIS A 63 55.13 1.97 -18.88
N ASP A 64 54.02 1.90 -19.60
CA ASP A 64 53.95 1.24 -20.91
C ASP A 64 54.78 1.99 -21.96
N ASP A 65 54.75 3.33 -21.96
CA ASP A 65 55.62 4.16 -22.80
C ASP A 65 57.12 3.97 -22.46
N ALA A 66 57.47 3.92 -21.16
CA ALA A 66 58.84 3.66 -20.73
C ALA A 66 59.32 2.26 -21.19
N LYS A 67 58.47 1.24 -21.09
CA LYS A 67 58.75 -0.11 -21.61
C LYS A 67 58.93 -0.12 -23.12
N ALA A 68 58.06 0.57 -23.87
CA ALA A 68 58.17 0.65 -25.32
C ALA A 68 59.48 1.34 -25.76
N LYS A 69 59.90 2.38 -25.04
CA LYS A 69 61.20 3.05 -25.28
C LYS A 69 62.39 2.14 -24.99
N LEU A 70 62.36 1.39 -23.88
CA LEU A 70 63.40 0.40 -23.55
C LEU A 70 63.45 -0.71 -24.61
N GLN A 71 62.30 -1.22 -25.05
CA GLN A 71 62.22 -2.25 -26.08
C GLN A 71 62.79 -1.76 -27.42
N ARG A 72 62.45 -0.54 -27.86
CA ARG A 72 63.04 0.05 -29.07
C ARG A 72 64.56 0.20 -28.95
N HIS A 73 65.05 0.65 -27.79
CA HIS A 73 66.50 0.72 -27.56
C HIS A 73 67.18 -0.65 -27.71
N HIS A 74 66.55 -1.74 -27.25
CA HIS A 74 67.09 -3.09 -27.44
C HIS A 74 67.10 -3.57 -28.90
N LEU A 75 66.26 -3.00 -29.77
CA LEU A 75 66.16 -3.38 -31.18
C LEU A 75 67.05 -2.53 -32.09
N ASP A 76 67.17 -1.24 -31.78
CA ASP A 76 67.72 -0.25 -32.72
C ASP A 76 69.12 0.28 -32.32
N ALA A 77 69.54 0.13 -31.05
CA ALA A 77 70.79 0.70 -30.54
C ALA A 77 72.00 -0.22 -30.69
N ASP A 78 73.21 0.36 -30.67
CA ASP A 78 74.46 -0.39 -30.60
C ASP A 78 74.65 -0.92 -29.17
N LEU A 79 74.43 -2.22 -29.01
CA LEU A 79 74.37 -2.88 -27.71
C LEU A 79 75.70 -2.83 -26.94
N ASP A 80 76.83 -2.64 -27.63
CA ASP A 80 78.16 -2.64 -27.02
C ASP A 80 78.63 -1.22 -26.64
N ALA A 81 77.97 -0.16 -27.14
CA ALA A 81 78.34 1.23 -26.91
C ALA A 81 77.36 2.02 -26.02
N ASP A 82 76.09 1.59 -25.94
CA ASP A 82 74.99 2.38 -25.34
C ASP A 82 74.54 1.95 -23.93
N ASP A 83 75.40 1.27 -23.16
CA ASP A 83 75.10 0.78 -21.80
C ASP A 83 74.53 1.85 -20.86
N LYS A 84 75.05 3.09 -20.94
CA LYS A 84 74.57 4.20 -20.11
C LYS A 84 73.14 4.63 -20.47
N ALA A 85 72.79 4.59 -21.75
CA ALA A 85 71.44 4.93 -22.22
C ALA A 85 70.44 3.85 -21.82
N ARG A 86 70.83 2.57 -21.94
CA ARG A 86 70.08 1.42 -21.45
C ARG A 86 69.79 1.52 -19.95
N ALA A 87 70.80 1.73 -19.11
CA ALA A 87 70.64 1.83 -17.66
C ALA A 87 69.66 2.95 -17.25
N LYS A 88 69.65 4.06 -17.99
CA LYS A 88 68.71 5.17 -17.78
C LYS A 88 67.26 4.76 -18.09
N LEU A 89 67.03 4.01 -19.17
CA LEU A 89 65.70 3.52 -19.54
C LEU A 89 65.20 2.45 -18.55
N GLU A 90 66.07 1.53 -18.12
CA GLU A 90 65.73 0.54 -17.08
C GLU A 90 65.35 1.22 -15.76
N THR A 91 66.10 2.25 -15.35
CA THR A 91 65.77 3.06 -14.16
C THR A 91 64.43 3.78 -14.30
N ALA A 92 64.11 4.31 -15.49
CA ALA A 92 62.82 4.94 -15.76
C ALA A 92 61.66 3.93 -15.66
N VAL A 93 61.81 2.74 -16.23
CA VAL A 93 60.82 1.65 -16.11
C VAL A 93 60.61 1.27 -14.64
N ALA A 94 61.69 1.10 -13.87
CA ALA A 94 61.60 0.77 -12.45
C ALA A 94 60.87 1.87 -11.63
N ALA A 95 61.17 3.15 -11.89
CA ALA A 95 60.49 4.26 -11.22
C ALA A 95 58.99 4.33 -11.57
N CYS A 96 58.63 4.11 -12.85
CA CYS A 96 57.24 4.03 -13.27
C CYS A 96 56.51 2.81 -12.65
N ALA A 97 57.18 1.66 -12.51
CA ALA A 97 56.60 0.48 -11.87
C ALA A 97 56.27 0.74 -10.39
N VAL A 98 57.20 1.32 -9.62
CA VAL A 98 56.97 1.66 -8.20
C VAL A 98 55.79 2.60 -8.02
N THR A 99 55.66 3.62 -8.87
CA THR A 99 54.56 4.59 -8.79
C THR A 99 53.21 3.99 -9.19
N ARG A 100 53.16 3.19 -10.27
CA ARG A 100 51.97 2.42 -10.67
C ARG A 100 51.51 1.50 -9.54
N ASP A 101 52.41 0.67 -9.03
CA ASP A 101 52.10 -0.34 -8.01
C ASP A 101 51.70 0.35 -6.68
N GLY A 102 52.33 1.48 -6.36
CA GLY A 102 51.93 2.31 -5.21
C GLY A 102 50.50 2.84 -5.33
N TYR A 103 50.08 3.30 -6.51
CA TYR A 103 48.68 3.71 -6.73
C TYR A 103 47.72 2.51 -6.73
N ALA A 104 48.13 1.37 -7.27
CA ALA A 104 47.33 0.14 -7.26
C ALA A 104 47.03 -0.32 -5.83
N ASN A 105 48.06 -0.35 -4.97
CA ASN A 105 47.92 -0.70 -3.56
C ASN A 105 47.02 0.30 -2.81
N ALA A 106 47.21 1.61 -3.05
CA ALA A 106 46.35 2.64 -2.45
C ALA A 106 44.89 2.53 -2.89
N LEU A 107 44.61 2.11 -4.13
CA LEU A 107 43.25 1.85 -4.61
C LEU A 107 42.62 0.67 -3.88
N VAL A 108 43.36 -0.43 -3.68
CA VAL A 108 42.88 -1.59 -2.92
C VAL A 108 42.49 -1.17 -1.50
N GLU A 109 43.33 -0.39 -0.81
CA GLU A 109 43.03 0.10 0.54
C GLU A 109 41.81 1.02 0.59
N VAL A 110 41.69 1.96 -0.35
CA VAL A 110 40.53 2.88 -0.39
C VAL A 110 39.26 2.11 -0.71
N GLN A 111 39.31 1.12 -1.61
CA GLN A 111 38.16 0.29 -1.91
C GLN A 111 37.72 -0.53 -0.69
N ALA A 112 38.65 -1.07 0.09
CA ALA A 112 38.34 -1.73 1.35
C ALA A 112 37.65 -0.79 2.36
N LYS A 113 38.13 0.46 2.47
CA LYS A 113 37.50 1.49 3.31
C LYS A 113 36.09 1.87 2.83
N ILE A 114 35.86 1.93 1.52
CA ILE A 114 34.53 2.18 0.96
C ILE A 114 33.58 1.04 1.36
N THR A 115 33.98 -0.22 1.19
CA THR A 115 33.16 -1.37 1.55
C THR A 115 32.83 -1.39 3.05
N ASP A 116 33.81 -1.11 3.92
CA ASP A 116 33.61 -1.01 5.37
C ASP A 116 32.63 0.14 5.74
N ALA A 117 32.79 1.32 5.12
CA ALA A 117 31.89 2.44 5.34
C ALA A 117 30.46 2.14 4.86
N GLU A 118 30.30 1.45 3.73
CA GLU A 118 29.00 1.00 3.21
C GLU A 118 28.33 0.01 4.15
N GLN A 119 29.07 -0.97 4.68
CA GLN A 119 28.57 -1.93 5.67
C GLN A 119 28.13 -1.23 6.97
N LYS A 120 28.93 -0.30 7.48
CA LYS A 120 28.59 0.50 8.67
C LYS A 120 27.35 1.35 8.44
N LEU A 121 27.21 1.95 7.26
CA LEU A 121 26.03 2.75 6.91
C LEU A 121 24.77 1.89 6.85
N ALA A 122 24.84 0.69 6.26
CA ALA A 122 23.73 -0.25 6.22
C ALA A 122 23.33 -0.72 7.63
N ALA A 123 24.30 -1.02 8.49
CA ALA A 123 24.05 -1.41 9.88
C ALA A 123 23.41 -0.28 10.71
N GLU A 124 23.85 0.96 10.53
CA GLU A 124 23.27 2.13 11.19
C GLU A 124 21.83 2.35 10.72
N ARG A 125 21.56 2.25 9.41
CA ARG A 125 20.20 2.34 8.85
C ARG A 125 19.27 1.29 9.44
N ALA A 126 19.71 0.03 9.48
CA ALA A 126 18.94 -1.05 10.09
C ALA A 126 18.70 -0.83 11.59
N THR A 127 19.65 -0.22 12.31
CA THR A 127 19.50 0.11 13.73
C THR A 127 18.48 1.23 13.95
N VAL A 128 18.52 2.28 13.13
CA VAL A 128 17.55 3.37 13.17
C VAL A 128 16.15 2.87 12.83
N GLU A 129 16.02 2.05 11.79
CA GLU A 129 14.74 1.48 11.37
C GLU A 129 14.13 0.58 12.45
N ARG A 130 14.92 -0.34 13.02
CA ARG A 130 14.48 -1.20 14.13
C ARG A 130 14.06 -0.40 15.35
N LYS A 131 14.82 0.65 15.69
CA LYS A 131 14.47 1.54 16.80
C LYS A 131 13.11 2.21 16.54
N ALA A 132 12.92 2.82 15.37
CA ALA A 132 11.67 3.47 15.01
C ALA A 132 10.48 2.48 15.01
N ALA A 133 10.67 1.28 14.47
CA ALA A 133 9.65 0.23 14.49
C ALA A 133 9.29 -0.21 15.92
N SER A 134 10.29 -0.38 16.79
CA SER A 134 10.07 -0.76 18.20
C SER A 134 9.34 0.34 18.98
N GLU A 135 9.67 1.62 18.73
CA GLU A 135 9.00 2.76 19.36
C GLU A 135 7.55 2.88 18.90
N LYS A 136 7.29 2.65 17.60
CA LYS A 136 5.93 2.60 17.07
C LYS A 136 5.11 1.48 17.70
N LEU A 137 5.64 0.25 17.74
CA LEU A 137 4.97 -0.89 18.36
C LEU A 137 4.69 -0.61 19.85
N ALA A 138 5.64 -0.06 20.59
CA ALA A 138 5.44 0.32 21.99
C ALA A 138 4.29 1.34 22.16
N SER A 139 4.23 2.35 21.30
CA SER A 139 3.16 3.35 21.30
C SER A 139 1.79 2.73 20.98
N ASP A 140 1.73 1.80 20.03
CA ASP A 140 0.48 1.10 19.68
C ASP A 140 0.00 0.23 20.86
N LEU A 141 0.92 -0.44 21.56
CA LEU A 141 0.61 -1.20 22.78
C LEU A 141 0.13 -0.30 23.92
N ASP A 142 0.75 0.87 24.13
CA ASP A 142 0.28 1.87 25.11
C ASP A 142 -1.15 2.33 24.79
N ALA A 143 -1.50 2.44 23.51
CA ALA A 143 -2.85 2.81 23.09
C ALA A 143 -3.87 1.72 23.40
N VAL A 144 -3.54 0.45 23.15
CA VAL A 144 -4.39 -0.71 23.49
C VAL A 144 -4.60 -0.78 25.00
N GLU A 145 -3.53 -0.69 25.79
CA GLU A 145 -3.58 -0.75 27.25
C GLU A 145 -4.43 0.38 27.83
N ARG A 146 -4.35 1.59 27.26
CA ARG A 146 -5.18 2.73 27.67
C ARG A 146 -6.66 2.57 27.30
N ALA A 147 -6.97 1.91 26.20
CA ALA A 147 -8.36 1.73 25.73
C ALA A 147 -9.11 0.62 26.49
N LEU A 148 -8.39 -0.37 27.04
CA LEU A 148 -8.99 -1.54 27.68
C LEU A 148 -9.94 -1.20 28.84
N PRO A 149 -9.58 -0.33 29.81
CA PRO A 149 -10.48 0.00 30.92
C PRO A 149 -11.81 0.62 30.47
N ASP A 150 -11.77 1.48 29.46
CA ASP A 150 -12.98 2.14 28.93
C ASP A 150 -13.91 1.14 28.23
N TYR A 151 -13.33 0.20 27.47
CA TYR A 151 -14.07 -0.90 26.86
C TYR A 151 -14.77 -1.78 27.92
N LEU A 152 -14.02 -2.21 28.94
CA LEU A 152 -14.55 -3.05 30.02
C LEU A 152 -15.65 -2.31 30.82
N ALA A 153 -15.44 -1.03 31.10
CA ALA A 153 -16.44 -0.20 31.78
C ALA A 153 -17.71 -0.01 30.94
N ALA A 154 -17.59 0.17 29.63
CA ALA A 154 -18.74 0.27 28.73
C ALA A 154 -19.54 -1.05 28.69
N GLY A 155 -18.86 -2.19 28.59
CA GLY A 155 -19.49 -3.52 28.64
C GLY A 155 -20.25 -3.72 29.95
N LYS A 156 -19.63 -3.38 31.10
CA LYS A 156 -20.27 -3.47 32.41
C LYS A 156 -21.53 -2.59 32.50
N ARG A 157 -21.46 -1.32 32.08
CA ARG A 157 -22.63 -0.42 32.10
C ARG A 157 -23.79 -0.97 31.26
N PHE A 158 -23.50 -1.60 30.12
CA PHE A 158 -24.52 -2.20 29.28
C PHE A 158 -25.13 -3.46 29.92
N ALA A 159 -24.31 -4.31 30.54
CA ALA A 159 -24.77 -5.45 31.33
C ALA A 159 -25.66 -5.00 32.50
N ASP A 160 -25.25 -3.99 33.27
CA ASP A 160 -26.03 -3.43 34.40
C ASP A 160 -27.42 -2.90 33.94
N ALA A 161 -27.52 -2.39 32.70
CA ALA A 161 -28.79 -1.94 32.14
C ALA A 161 -29.71 -3.11 31.76
N LEU A 162 -29.15 -4.18 31.18
CA LEU A 162 -29.88 -5.39 30.80
C LEU A 162 -30.31 -6.22 32.02
N GLU A 163 -29.54 -6.18 33.10
CA GLU A 163 -29.87 -6.88 34.35
C GLU A 163 -31.18 -6.39 34.98
N LYS A 164 -31.55 -5.13 34.77
CA LYS A 164 -32.87 -4.57 35.17
C LYS A 164 -34.03 -5.25 34.44
N LEU A 165 -33.76 -5.91 33.32
CA LEU A 165 -34.71 -6.65 32.50
C LEU A 165 -34.57 -8.18 32.70
N HIS A 166 -34.08 -8.62 33.87
CA HIS A 166 -33.79 -10.04 34.18
C HIS A 166 -34.98 -11.00 33.96
N PHE A 167 -36.21 -10.50 33.97
CA PHE A 167 -37.41 -11.31 33.71
C PHE A 167 -37.51 -11.78 32.24
N HIS A 168 -36.76 -11.16 31.32
CA HIS A 168 -36.69 -11.55 29.91
C HIS A 168 -35.45 -12.40 29.66
N HIS A 169 -35.65 -13.63 29.16
CA HIS A 169 -34.59 -14.62 29.00
C HIS A 169 -33.39 -14.12 28.20
N GLU A 170 -33.63 -13.49 27.05
CA GLU A 170 -32.55 -12.98 26.18
C GLU A 170 -31.73 -11.90 26.87
N SER A 171 -32.34 -11.09 27.73
CA SER A 171 -31.62 -10.04 28.47
C SER A 171 -30.62 -10.67 29.43
N GLY A 172 -31.03 -11.72 30.16
CA GLY A 172 -30.13 -12.50 31.03
C GLY A 172 -29.03 -13.22 30.25
N ALA A 173 -29.35 -13.79 29.08
CA ALA A 173 -28.37 -14.42 28.20
C ALA A 173 -27.32 -13.41 27.69
N MET A 174 -27.75 -12.21 27.30
CA MET A 174 -26.86 -11.12 26.87
C MET A 174 -25.95 -10.64 28.01
N VAL A 175 -26.47 -10.46 29.23
CA VAL A 175 -25.64 -10.10 30.41
C VAL A 175 -24.52 -11.11 30.62
N ARG A 176 -24.85 -12.41 30.65
CA ARG A 176 -23.87 -13.48 30.83
C ARG A 176 -22.82 -13.47 29.71
N PHE A 177 -23.24 -13.27 28.47
CA PHE A 177 -22.32 -13.17 27.33
C PHE A 177 -21.35 -12.00 27.50
N ILE A 178 -21.86 -10.79 27.75
CA ILE A 178 -21.04 -9.58 27.91
C ILE A 178 -20.03 -9.74 29.03
N CYS A 179 -20.46 -10.21 30.22
CA CYS A 179 -19.57 -10.39 31.36
C CYS A 179 -18.48 -11.44 31.08
N ASN A 180 -18.85 -12.58 30.48
CA ASN A 180 -17.89 -13.62 30.12
C ASN A 180 -16.88 -13.12 29.08
N THR A 181 -17.34 -12.41 28.05
CA THR A 181 -16.47 -11.83 27.02
C THR A 181 -15.55 -10.77 27.61
N ALA A 182 -16.05 -9.91 28.51
CA ALA A 182 -15.23 -8.91 29.18
C ALA A 182 -14.05 -9.56 29.95
N THR A 183 -14.32 -10.61 30.73
CA THR A 183 -13.28 -11.36 31.45
C THR A 183 -12.29 -12.03 30.47
N GLN A 184 -12.78 -12.64 29.40
CA GLN A 184 -11.91 -13.27 28.39
C GLN A 184 -11.01 -12.24 27.69
N VAL A 185 -11.56 -11.08 27.33
CA VAL A 185 -10.80 -10.00 26.69
C VAL A 185 -9.74 -9.45 27.64
N GLU A 186 -10.08 -9.22 28.91
CA GLU A 186 -9.14 -8.73 29.91
C GLU A 186 -7.95 -9.69 30.07
N VAL A 187 -8.22 -10.99 30.26
CA VAL A 187 -7.18 -12.02 30.40
C VAL A 187 -6.34 -12.15 29.12
N ALA A 188 -6.98 -12.26 27.96
CA ALA A 188 -6.29 -12.40 26.68
C ALA A 188 -5.40 -11.19 26.37
N THR A 189 -5.89 -9.97 26.67
CA THR A 189 -5.13 -8.74 26.49
C THR A 189 -3.91 -8.72 27.41
N GLY A 190 -4.05 -9.16 28.67
CA GLY A 190 -2.93 -9.26 29.60
C GLY A 190 -1.79 -10.13 29.08
N PHE A 191 -2.11 -11.33 28.56
CA PHE A 191 -1.11 -12.21 27.95
C PHE A 191 -0.48 -11.60 26.69
N ALA A 192 -1.31 -11.09 25.77
CA ALA A 192 -0.84 -10.52 24.51
C ALA A 192 0.07 -9.30 24.73
N LEU A 193 -0.28 -8.41 25.66
CA LEU A 193 0.56 -7.24 25.97
C LEU A 193 1.93 -7.65 26.50
N VAL A 194 2.02 -8.61 27.41
CA VAL A 194 3.32 -9.08 27.94
C VAL A 194 4.21 -9.64 26.84
N GLU A 195 3.66 -10.51 25.99
CA GLU A 195 4.39 -11.11 24.87
C GLU A 195 4.86 -10.03 23.88
N LEU A 196 3.96 -9.14 23.46
CA LEU A 196 4.26 -8.10 22.48
C LEU A 196 5.24 -7.04 23.02
N ARG A 197 5.24 -6.76 24.32
CA ARG A 197 6.28 -5.92 24.96
C ARG A 197 7.65 -6.61 24.91
N GLY A 198 7.71 -7.92 25.06
CA GLY A 198 8.92 -8.71 24.80
C GLY A 198 9.40 -8.55 23.36
N MET A 199 8.48 -8.57 22.39
CA MET A 199 8.80 -8.35 20.98
C MET A 199 9.36 -6.94 20.70
N VAL A 200 8.88 -5.89 21.38
CA VAL A 200 9.47 -4.54 21.26
C VAL A 200 10.98 -4.56 21.52
N VAL A 201 11.40 -5.24 22.59
CA VAL A 201 12.82 -5.38 22.95
C VAL A 201 13.55 -6.21 21.90
N ALA A 202 12.99 -7.35 21.51
CA ALA A 202 13.59 -8.24 20.52
C ALA A 202 13.77 -7.57 19.14
N VAL A 203 12.82 -6.76 18.69
CA VAL A 203 12.92 -5.98 17.45
C VAL A 203 13.99 -4.91 17.57
N ARG A 204 14.04 -4.19 18.70
CA ARG A 204 15.04 -3.16 18.95
C ARG A 204 16.47 -3.72 18.95
N GLU A 205 16.66 -4.89 19.54
CA GLU A 205 17.95 -5.59 19.61
C GLU A 205 18.30 -6.34 18.32
N GLY A 206 17.33 -6.53 17.42
CA GLY A 206 17.53 -7.22 16.16
C GLY A 206 17.47 -8.74 16.24
N VAL A 207 16.98 -9.29 17.36
CA VAL A 207 16.71 -10.72 17.53
C VAL A 207 15.47 -11.12 16.74
N ALA A 208 14.46 -10.24 16.68
CA ALA A 208 13.25 -10.43 15.91
C ALA A 208 13.21 -9.52 14.67
N PRO A 209 12.61 -9.96 13.55
CA PRO A 209 12.41 -9.12 12.37
C PRO A 209 11.38 -8.02 12.64
N ILE A 210 11.48 -6.92 11.88
CA ILE A 210 10.47 -5.85 11.89
C ILE A 210 9.14 -6.42 11.36
N PRO A 211 8.02 -6.28 12.09
CA PRO A 211 6.72 -6.74 11.62
C PRO A 211 6.34 -6.09 10.27
N ALA A 212 5.84 -6.90 9.34
CA ALA A 212 5.40 -6.42 8.04
C ALA A 212 4.21 -5.44 8.19
N ALA A 213 4.17 -4.43 7.33
CA ALA A 213 3.02 -3.52 7.27
C ALA A 213 1.75 -4.31 6.89
N GLN A 214 0.65 -4.00 7.56
CA GLN A 214 -0.65 -4.59 7.25
C GLN A 214 -1.03 -4.25 5.79
N PRO A 215 -1.44 -5.22 4.96
CA PRO A 215 -1.84 -4.95 3.58
C PRO A 215 -3.05 -4.00 3.60
N VAL A 216 -2.98 -2.95 2.80
CA VAL A 216 -4.10 -2.01 2.65
C VAL A 216 -5.23 -2.77 1.96
N THR A 217 -6.28 -3.10 2.70
CA THR A 217 -7.51 -3.65 2.14
C THR A 217 -8.11 -2.58 1.23
N THR A 218 -8.01 -2.75 -0.08
CA THR A 218 -8.70 -1.89 -1.04
C THR A 218 -10.19 -1.98 -0.77
N SER A 219 -10.81 -0.82 -0.51
CA SER A 219 -12.24 -0.72 -0.23
C SER A 219 -13.04 -1.40 -1.33
N VAL A 220 -14.01 -2.23 -0.95
CA VAL A 220 -14.95 -2.86 -1.89
C VAL A 220 -15.56 -1.78 -2.81
N PRO A 221 -15.49 -1.92 -4.14
CA PRO A 221 -16.05 -0.93 -5.05
C PRO A 221 -17.55 -0.77 -4.79
N ILE A 222 -17.97 0.48 -4.68
CA ILE A 222 -19.38 0.89 -4.53
C ILE A 222 -20.16 0.30 -5.70
N ALA A 223 -21.24 -0.44 -5.42
CA ALA A 223 -22.10 -1.03 -6.44
C ALA A 223 -22.69 0.07 -7.34
N GLU A 224 -22.59 -0.12 -8.67
CA GLU A 224 -23.16 0.81 -9.66
C GLU A 224 -24.68 0.98 -9.44
N PRO A 225 -25.24 2.18 -9.67
CA PRO A 225 -26.67 2.41 -9.53
C PRO A 225 -27.47 1.58 -10.55
N SER A 226 -28.48 0.86 -10.06
CA SER A 226 -29.35 0.01 -10.88
C SER A 226 -30.00 0.81 -12.04
N PRO A 227 -30.16 0.21 -13.23
CA PRO A 227 -30.69 0.91 -14.40
C PRO A 227 -32.15 1.37 -14.20
N PRO A 228 -32.58 2.44 -14.90
CA PRO A 228 -33.91 3.01 -14.72
C PRO A 228 -35.01 2.01 -15.12
N THR A 229 -35.99 1.85 -14.24
CA THR A 229 -37.19 1.02 -14.46
C THR A 229 -38.43 1.90 -14.60
N GLN A 230 -39.44 1.40 -15.32
CA GLN A 230 -40.71 2.06 -15.55
C GLN A 230 -41.86 1.11 -15.20
N MET A 231 -42.86 1.64 -14.51
CA MET A 231 -44.10 0.92 -14.20
C MET A 231 -45.13 1.14 -15.32
N ILE A 232 -45.69 0.06 -15.85
CA ILE A 232 -46.73 0.08 -16.89
C ILE A 232 -47.88 -0.86 -16.52
N PHE A 233 -49.09 -0.57 -17.03
CA PHE A 233 -50.27 -1.39 -16.77
C PHE A 233 -50.49 -2.38 -17.91
N MET A 234 -50.48 -3.67 -17.59
CA MET A 234 -50.53 -4.74 -18.59
C MET A 234 -51.96 -5.01 -19.04
N MET A 235 -52.23 -4.91 -20.35
CA MET A 235 -53.51 -5.25 -20.94
C MET A 235 -53.59 -6.71 -21.37
N LYS A 236 -52.44 -7.38 -21.56
CA LYS A 236 -52.27 -8.81 -21.82
C LYS A 236 -51.12 -9.35 -20.98
N SER A 237 -51.12 -10.65 -20.71
CA SER A 237 -50.02 -11.29 -19.99
C SER A 237 -48.76 -11.37 -20.84
N ALA A 238 -47.61 -11.10 -20.23
CA ALA A 238 -46.36 -11.09 -20.97
C ALA A 238 -45.15 -11.54 -20.16
N ASN A 239 -44.15 -12.13 -20.82
CA ASN A 239 -42.84 -12.42 -20.25
C ASN A 239 -41.84 -11.35 -20.68
N PHE A 240 -40.94 -10.98 -19.77
CA PHE A 240 -39.83 -10.08 -20.06
C PHE A 240 -38.61 -10.40 -19.20
N ARG A 241 -37.42 -9.98 -19.63
CA ARG A 241 -36.17 -10.10 -18.87
C ARG A 241 -35.94 -8.85 -18.04
N ASP A 242 -35.67 -9.05 -16.75
CA ASP A 242 -35.21 -8.00 -15.87
C ASP A 242 -33.72 -7.67 -16.11
N HIS A 243 -33.20 -6.62 -15.46
CA HIS A 243 -31.80 -6.20 -15.54
C HIS A 243 -30.80 -7.33 -15.22
N ASP A 244 -31.16 -8.25 -14.33
CA ASP A 244 -30.39 -9.46 -14.00
C ASP A 244 -30.48 -10.58 -15.05
N GLY A 245 -31.14 -10.34 -16.20
CA GLY A 245 -31.37 -11.34 -17.25
C GLY A 245 -32.43 -12.40 -16.90
N ARG A 246 -33.08 -12.30 -15.75
CA ARG A 246 -34.11 -13.24 -15.29
C ARG A 246 -35.44 -12.97 -15.97
N ILE A 247 -36.09 -14.03 -16.45
CA ILE A 247 -37.44 -13.95 -17.02
C ILE A 247 -38.44 -13.70 -15.88
N ARG A 248 -39.19 -12.61 -16.00
CA ARG A 248 -40.30 -12.22 -15.14
C ARG A 248 -41.60 -12.28 -15.91
N PHE A 249 -42.64 -12.75 -15.23
CA PHE A 249 -43.98 -12.84 -15.76
C PHE A 249 -44.82 -11.64 -15.27
N ALA A 250 -45.38 -10.90 -16.22
CA ALA A 250 -46.26 -9.78 -16.00
C ALA A 250 -47.71 -10.22 -16.25
N LYS A 251 -48.54 -10.18 -15.21
CA LYS A 251 -49.94 -10.61 -15.26
C LYS A 251 -50.83 -9.62 -16.00
N GLN A 252 -51.85 -10.12 -16.68
CA GLN A 252 -52.86 -9.29 -17.33
C GLN A 252 -53.68 -8.52 -16.28
N PHE A 253 -53.88 -7.24 -16.54
CA PHE A 253 -54.56 -6.27 -15.66
C PHE A 253 -53.86 -6.02 -14.32
N GLU A 254 -52.55 -6.16 -14.29
CA GLU A 254 -51.69 -5.77 -13.18
C GLU A 254 -50.65 -4.73 -13.61
N ASP A 255 -50.09 -4.05 -12.61
CA ASP A 255 -48.96 -3.14 -12.82
C ASP A 255 -47.67 -3.97 -12.82
N ALA A 256 -46.82 -3.76 -13.83
CA ALA A 256 -45.52 -4.41 -13.93
C ALA A 256 -44.41 -3.36 -14.01
N THR A 257 -43.39 -3.52 -13.17
CA THR A 257 -42.17 -2.71 -13.20
C THR A 257 -41.10 -3.46 -13.99
N MET A 258 -40.62 -2.83 -15.05
CA MET A 258 -39.63 -3.43 -15.96
C MET A 258 -38.66 -2.37 -16.50
N PRO A 259 -37.54 -2.76 -17.14
CA PRO A 259 -36.65 -1.81 -17.78
C PRO A 259 -37.38 -0.88 -18.75
N VAL A 260 -36.99 0.40 -18.80
CA VAL A 260 -37.66 1.43 -19.62
C VAL A 260 -37.79 1.01 -21.09
N THR A 261 -36.77 0.36 -21.65
CA THR A 261 -36.75 -0.14 -23.04
C THR A 261 -37.84 -1.20 -23.28
N THR A 262 -37.98 -2.15 -22.36
CA THR A 262 -39.01 -3.19 -22.38
C THR A 262 -40.40 -2.58 -22.21
N ALA A 263 -40.55 -1.61 -21.29
CA ALA A 263 -41.81 -0.92 -21.07
C ALA A 263 -42.30 -0.19 -22.34
N GLN A 264 -41.40 0.53 -23.02
CA GLN A 264 -41.69 1.19 -24.29
C GLN A 264 -42.06 0.20 -25.41
N ARG A 265 -41.44 -0.97 -25.44
CA ARG A 265 -41.79 -2.04 -26.39
C ARG A 265 -43.20 -2.58 -26.12
N ALA A 266 -43.55 -2.84 -24.86
CA ALA A 266 -44.88 -3.29 -24.48
C ALA A 266 -45.99 -2.28 -24.84
N LEU A 267 -45.71 -0.98 -24.68
CA LEU A 267 -46.60 0.10 -25.10
C LEU A 267 -46.79 0.12 -26.63
N ARG A 268 -45.71 -0.02 -27.41
CA ARG A 268 -45.76 -0.05 -28.88
C ARG A 268 -46.54 -1.25 -29.42
N MET A 269 -46.41 -2.41 -28.78
CA MET A 269 -47.12 -3.63 -29.19
C MET A 269 -48.59 -3.66 -28.73
N GLY A 270 -49.07 -2.61 -28.02
CA GLY A 270 -50.42 -2.56 -27.46
C GLY A 270 -50.68 -3.62 -26.39
N VAL A 271 -49.62 -4.21 -25.84
CA VAL A 271 -49.67 -5.23 -24.77
C VAL A 271 -49.87 -4.57 -23.41
N ALA A 272 -49.42 -3.32 -23.28
CA ALA A 272 -49.56 -2.51 -22.08
C ALA A 272 -50.05 -1.10 -22.43
N VAL A 273 -50.55 -0.39 -21.41
CA VAL A 273 -50.89 1.03 -21.45
C VAL A 273 -50.20 1.75 -20.29
N LEU A 274 -50.16 3.08 -20.37
CA LEU A 274 -49.64 3.89 -19.27
C LEU A 274 -50.52 3.73 -18.02
N VAL A 275 -49.90 3.83 -16.84
CA VAL A 275 -50.58 3.73 -15.55
C VAL A 275 -51.67 4.81 -15.38
N THR A 276 -51.55 5.92 -16.12
CA THR A 276 -52.51 7.02 -16.13
C THR A 276 -53.75 6.77 -17.00
N ASP A 277 -53.81 5.66 -17.74
CA ASP A 277 -54.97 5.34 -18.59
C ASP A 277 -56.21 5.00 -17.72
N PRO A 278 -57.40 5.57 -18.01
CA PRO A 278 -58.65 5.27 -17.31
C PRO A 278 -58.99 3.78 -17.24
N LYS A 279 -58.51 2.97 -18.19
CA LYS A 279 -58.71 1.51 -18.23
C LYS A 279 -58.09 0.82 -17.02
N ARG A 280 -56.99 1.34 -16.46
CA ARG A 280 -56.38 0.79 -15.25
C ARG A 280 -57.35 0.83 -14.07
N ALA A 281 -58.00 1.97 -13.84
CA ALA A 281 -58.96 2.13 -12.73
C ALA A 281 -60.14 1.15 -12.85
N ARG A 282 -60.52 0.79 -14.08
CA ARG A 282 -61.63 -0.13 -14.36
C ARG A 282 -61.25 -1.61 -14.30
N LEU A 283 -60.04 -1.96 -14.71
CA LEU A 283 -59.64 -3.35 -14.96
C LEU A 283 -58.65 -3.91 -13.94
N ARG A 284 -57.94 -3.06 -13.19
CA ARG A 284 -56.93 -3.51 -12.23
C ARG A 284 -57.53 -4.44 -11.17
N GLY A 285 -56.93 -5.62 -11.01
CA GLY A 285 -57.36 -6.62 -10.02
C GLY A 285 -58.60 -7.44 -10.40
N THR A 286 -59.20 -7.20 -11.58
CA THR A 286 -60.42 -7.92 -12.03
C THR A 286 -60.24 -9.42 -12.25
N ARG A 287 -59.00 -9.90 -12.44
CA ARG A 287 -58.70 -11.32 -12.68
C ARG A 287 -58.24 -12.11 -11.46
N GLY A 288 -58.02 -11.46 -10.32
CA GLY A 288 -57.57 -12.11 -9.08
C GLY A 288 -56.13 -12.68 -9.15
N GLY A 289 -55.59 -13.05 -7.98
CA GLY A 289 -54.20 -13.50 -7.84
C GLY A 289 -53.87 -14.83 -8.51
N ASP A 290 -54.88 -15.68 -8.74
CA ASP A 290 -54.74 -17.05 -9.24
C ASP A 290 -54.82 -17.17 -10.77
N PHE A 291 -54.74 -16.04 -11.49
CA PHE A 291 -54.74 -16.05 -12.94
C PHE A 291 -53.46 -16.68 -13.50
N ASN A 292 -53.59 -17.88 -14.08
CA ASN A 292 -52.52 -18.58 -14.80
C ASN A 292 -52.92 -18.77 -16.28
N PRO A 293 -52.49 -17.88 -17.19
CA PRO A 293 -52.80 -18.03 -18.61
C PRO A 293 -52.14 -19.28 -19.19
N ARG A 294 -52.77 -19.88 -20.21
CA ARG A 294 -52.13 -20.95 -20.96
C ARG A 294 -50.93 -20.37 -21.73
N ALA A 295 -49.87 -21.16 -21.90
CA ALA A 295 -48.65 -20.75 -22.59
C ALA A 295 -48.85 -19.99 -23.93
N PRO A 296 -49.79 -20.34 -24.83
CA PRO A 296 -49.99 -19.58 -26.08
C PRO A 296 -50.61 -18.18 -25.87
N ASP A 297 -51.17 -17.88 -24.70
CA ASP A 297 -51.81 -16.59 -24.39
C ASP A 297 -50.83 -15.58 -23.77
N VAL A 298 -49.57 -15.97 -23.53
CA VAL A 298 -48.51 -15.14 -22.94
C VAL A 298 -47.59 -14.60 -24.04
N ILE A 299 -47.53 -13.28 -24.15
CA ILE A 299 -46.69 -12.61 -25.16
C ILE A 299 -45.26 -12.49 -24.63
N ASP A 300 -44.27 -12.94 -25.39
CA ASP A 300 -42.87 -12.68 -25.04
C ASP A 300 -42.46 -11.29 -25.56
N LEU A 301 -42.15 -10.37 -24.65
CA LEU A 301 -41.73 -9.01 -25.00
C LEU A 301 -40.28 -8.97 -25.50
N ASP A 302 -39.51 -10.05 -25.37
CA ASP A 302 -38.10 -10.13 -25.76
C ASP A 302 -37.83 -10.96 -27.01
N VAL A 303 -38.84 -11.59 -27.61
CA VAL A 303 -38.73 -12.20 -28.95
C VAL A 303 -38.64 -11.09 -29.98
N VAL A 304 -37.40 -10.74 -30.33
CA VAL A 304 -37.08 -10.05 -31.59
C VAL A 304 -37.61 -10.92 -32.73
N GLU A 305 -38.30 -10.35 -33.73
CA GLU A 305 -38.67 -11.06 -34.96
C GLU A 305 -37.43 -11.77 -35.53
N GLU A 306 -37.32 -13.08 -35.32
CA GLU A 306 -36.31 -13.90 -35.99
C GLU A 306 -36.82 -14.24 -37.41
N PRO A 307 -36.02 -14.01 -38.47
CA PRO A 307 -36.40 -14.40 -39.83
C PRO A 307 -36.60 -15.92 -39.90
N LYS A 308 -37.72 -16.33 -40.50
CA LYS A 308 -38.38 -17.65 -40.48
C LYS A 308 -37.57 -18.92 -40.84
N ASN A 309 -36.25 -18.87 -41.04
CA ASN A 309 -35.50 -20.01 -41.58
C ASN A 309 -34.23 -20.34 -40.80
N LEU A 310 -34.33 -20.93 -39.60
CA LEU A 310 -33.25 -21.75 -39.02
C LEU A 310 -33.84 -22.91 -38.19
N PRO A 311 -33.20 -24.10 -38.19
CA PRO A 311 -33.71 -25.29 -37.53
C PRO A 311 -33.74 -25.16 -36.00
N HIS A 312 -34.79 -25.72 -35.41
CA HIS A 312 -35.08 -25.69 -33.98
C HIS A 312 -33.97 -26.40 -33.16
N TYR A 313 -33.33 -25.67 -32.26
CA TYR A 313 -32.45 -26.22 -31.22
C TYR A 313 -33.14 -26.15 -29.86
N ASP A 314 -32.94 -27.21 -29.07
CA ASP A 314 -33.47 -27.42 -27.72
C ASP A 314 -33.13 -26.22 -26.80
N PRO A 315 -34.10 -25.60 -26.08
CA PRO A 315 -33.89 -24.34 -25.35
C PRO A 315 -33.03 -24.44 -24.07
N VAL A 316 -32.81 -25.64 -23.54
CA VAL A 316 -32.17 -25.84 -22.22
C VAL A 316 -30.68 -25.41 -22.16
N PRO A 317 -29.84 -25.62 -23.18
CA PRO A 317 -28.44 -25.17 -23.15
C PRO A 317 -28.30 -23.64 -23.31
N ARG A 318 -29.27 -22.97 -23.94
CA ARG A 318 -29.28 -21.49 -24.11
C ARG A 318 -29.60 -20.75 -22.82
N SER A 319 -30.38 -21.35 -21.92
CA SER A 319 -30.78 -20.71 -20.66
C SER A 319 -29.69 -20.66 -19.58
N ALA A 320 -28.59 -21.41 -19.73
CA ALA A 320 -27.66 -21.65 -18.63
C ALA A 320 -26.38 -20.81 -18.65
N ASN A 321 -26.17 -19.91 -19.63
CA ASN A 321 -25.01 -19.01 -19.69
C ASN A 321 -23.66 -19.69 -19.35
N PHE A 322 -23.45 -20.92 -19.82
CA PHE A 322 -22.17 -21.61 -19.62
C PHE A 322 -21.08 -20.87 -20.41
N THR A 323 -20.19 -20.20 -19.69
CA THR A 323 -18.90 -19.77 -20.24
C THR A 323 -17.94 -20.96 -20.18
N PRO A 324 -17.45 -21.48 -21.32
CA PRO A 324 -16.44 -22.53 -21.30
C PRO A 324 -15.16 -21.98 -20.67
N LEU A 325 -14.67 -22.65 -19.63
CA LEU A 325 -13.37 -22.35 -19.04
C LEU A 325 -12.27 -22.63 -20.08
N PRO A 326 -11.20 -21.83 -20.15
CA PRO A 326 -10.06 -22.15 -20.99
C PRO A 326 -9.49 -23.51 -20.57
N THR A 327 -9.29 -24.39 -21.54
CA THR A 327 -8.70 -25.72 -21.35
C THR A 327 -7.31 -25.57 -20.75
N ALA A 328 -7.16 -25.91 -19.47
CA ALA A 328 -5.85 -26.01 -18.83
C ALA A 328 -5.07 -27.21 -19.41
N GLU A 329 -3.76 -27.05 -19.58
CA GLU A 329 -2.88 -28.11 -20.06
C GLU A 329 -3.00 -29.39 -19.20
N PRO A 330 -3.04 -30.58 -19.82
CA PRO A 330 -3.20 -31.83 -19.09
C PRO A 330 -1.99 -32.05 -18.17
N ARG A 331 -2.23 -32.10 -16.86
CA ARG A 331 -1.23 -32.48 -15.86
C ARG A 331 -1.44 -33.95 -15.47
N THR A 332 -0.49 -34.80 -15.82
CA THR A 332 -0.45 -36.19 -15.36
C THR A 332 -0.04 -36.23 -13.89
N ILE A 333 -0.93 -36.73 -13.03
CA ILE A 333 -0.61 -37.00 -11.62
C ILE A 333 -0.19 -38.47 -11.52
N LEU A 334 1.09 -38.72 -11.22
CA LEU A 334 1.56 -40.05 -10.85
C LEU A 334 1.29 -40.26 -9.36
N ILE A 335 0.43 -41.22 -9.04
CA ILE A 335 0.16 -41.63 -7.66
C ILE A 335 1.03 -42.85 -7.37
N ASP A 336 2.16 -42.64 -6.69
CA ASP A 336 2.96 -43.74 -6.13
C ASP A 336 2.35 -44.17 -4.80
N VAL A 337 1.63 -45.30 -4.81
CA VAL A 337 1.29 -46.01 -3.58
C VAL A 337 2.15 -47.28 -3.51
N PRO A 338 3.00 -47.46 -2.48
CA PRO A 338 3.61 -48.75 -2.23
C PRO A 338 2.52 -49.71 -1.75
N ARG A 339 2.26 -50.76 -2.54
CA ARG A 339 1.43 -51.88 -2.09
C ARG A 339 2.19 -52.63 -0.99
N SER A 340 1.74 -52.51 0.24
CA SER A 340 2.03 -53.46 1.33
C SER A 340 0.96 -54.53 1.38
#